data_AF-A0A813GPT1-F1
#
_entry.id   AF-A0A813GPT1-F1
#
_cell.length_a   1.000
_cell.length_b   1.000
_cell.length_c   1.000
_cell.angle_alpha   90.00
_cell.angle_beta   90.00
_cell.angle_gamma   90.00
#
_symmetry.space_group_name_H-M   'P 1'
#
loop_
_entity.id
_entity.type
_entity.pdbx_description
1 polymer ?
#
loop_
_entity_poly.entity_id
_entity_poly.type
_entity_poly.pdbx_seq_one_letter_code
_entity_poly.pdbx_strand_id
1 'polypeptide(L)'
;ATGDEVHRRCAEKVKDSGLRCEDLVELCWNFCAAECYHHEMFQTTFGMLADTPKVTADALCQLYEVHLALEAEQKDRYAEYRIDSDAVSSLLEHYKDNRKEGRCVSERVRSDVVSSLKSLVDGTVNSNHRTSLGLLSDVAALRKKSSTDGYIHLEIDSALTLVRALDQDESATVVDGGAALRRRIMQKNGLRLVAVRESEWRGLDDTKEKRRHLKSLLAALGDVLE
;
A
#
# COMPACT_ATOMS: atom_id res chain seq x y z
N ALA A 1 -10.44 26.78 19.46
CA ALA A 1 -10.97 26.86 20.84
C ALA A 1 -11.41 25.48 21.36
N THR A 2 -12.46 24.84 20.81
CA THR A 2 -12.89 23.51 21.28
C THR A 2 -11.96 22.37 20.80
N GLY A 3 -11.42 22.48 19.57
CA GLY A 3 -10.44 21.53 19.04
C GLY A 3 -9.12 21.54 19.83
N ASP A 4 -8.62 22.72 20.22
CA ASP A 4 -7.38 22.86 20.98
C ASP A 4 -7.51 22.29 22.41
N GLU A 5 -8.67 22.45 23.04
CA GLU A 5 -8.98 21.90 24.37
C GLU A 5 -9.04 20.36 24.32
N VAL A 6 -9.65 19.79 23.28
CA VAL A 6 -9.71 18.32 23.07
C VAL A 6 -8.32 17.77 22.74
N HIS A 7 -7.58 18.44 21.86
CA HIS A 7 -6.22 18.08 21.50
C HIS A 7 -5.29 18.08 22.72
N ARG A 8 -5.39 19.11 23.59
CA ARG A 8 -4.63 19.19 24.84
C ARG A 8 -5.00 18.07 25.82
N ARG A 9 -6.29 17.78 26.00
CA ARG A 9 -6.75 16.69 26.89
C ARG A 9 -6.35 15.31 26.38
N CYS A 10 -6.39 15.09 25.08
CA CYS A 10 -5.92 13.85 24.47
C CYS A 10 -4.39 13.73 24.59
N ALA A 11 -3.64 14.79 24.32
CA ALA A 11 -2.19 14.80 24.50
C ALA A 11 -1.76 14.57 25.96
N GLU A 12 -2.48 15.12 26.93
CA GLU A 12 -2.25 14.88 28.37
C GLU A 12 -2.54 13.41 28.74
N LYS A 13 -3.67 12.85 28.32
CA LYS A 13 -3.98 11.43 28.57
C LYS A 13 -3.02 10.46 27.88
N VAL A 14 -2.54 10.81 26.68
CA VAL A 14 -1.55 10.01 25.96
C VAL A 14 -0.20 10.06 26.67
N LYS A 15 0.24 11.24 27.14
CA LYS A 15 1.44 11.36 27.98
C LYS A 15 1.34 10.51 29.24
N ASP A 16 0.18 10.48 29.88
CA ASP A 16 -0.07 9.68 31.09
C ASP A 16 -0.17 8.17 30.79
N SER A 17 -0.48 7.78 29.55
CA SER A 17 -0.61 6.38 29.13
C SER A 17 0.72 5.66 28.88
N GLY A 18 1.83 6.40 28.81
CA GLY A 18 3.16 5.86 28.48
C GLY A 18 3.35 5.48 27.01
N LEU A 19 2.37 5.76 26.14
CA LEU A 19 2.49 5.54 24.70
C LEU A 19 3.50 6.51 24.09
N ARG A 20 4.39 5.97 23.26
CA ARG A 20 5.32 6.77 22.47
C ARG A 20 4.62 7.29 21.22
N CYS A 21 5.20 8.31 20.62
CA CYS A 21 4.68 8.88 19.37
C CYS A 21 4.62 7.83 18.25
N GLU A 22 5.61 6.94 18.19
CA GLU A 22 5.65 5.82 17.24
C GLU A 22 4.49 4.85 17.41
N ASP A 23 4.09 4.57 18.65
CA ASP A 23 2.99 3.63 18.92
C ASP A 23 1.66 4.23 18.41
N LEU A 24 1.49 5.55 18.48
CA LEU A 24 0.33 6.26 17.92
C LEU A 24 0.34 6.25 16.39
N VAL A 25 1.52 6.37 15.77
CA VAL A 25 1.66 6.27 14.31
C VAL A 25 1.29 4.87 13.84
N GLU A 26 1.76 3.84 14.53
CA GLU A 26 1.41 2.44 14.25
C GLU A 26 -0.10 2.21 14.41
N LEU A 27 -0.72 2.76 15.45
CA LEU A 27 -2.18 2.71 15.61
C LEU A 27 -2.90 3.40 14.44
N CYS A 28 -2.48 4.61 14.06
CA CYS A 28 -3.02 5.32 12.89
C CYS A 28 -2.92 4.47 11.62
N TRP A 29 -1.79 3.83 11.41
CA TRP A 29 -1.57 2.94 10.27
C TRP A 29 -2.50 1.73 10.30
N ASN A 30 -2.65 1.07 11.45
CA ASN A 30 -3.57 -0.06 11.63
C ASN A 30 -5.04 0.33 11.42
N PHE A 31 -5.43 1.52 11.87
CA PHE A 31 -6.77 2.06 11.63
C PHE A 31 -7.02 2.32 10.14
N CYS A 32 -6.04 2.87 9.41
CA CYS A 32 -6.12 2.96 7.95
C CYS A 32 -6.19 1.58 7.29
N ALA A 33 -5.40 0.61 7.76
CA ALA A 33 -5.41 -0.77 7.24
C ALA A 33 -6.78 -1.45 7.41
N ALA A 34 -7.42 -1.22 8.56
CA ALA A 34 -8.76 -1.70 8.90
C ALA A 34 -9.92 -0.85 8.36
N GLU A 35 -9.64 0.23 7.61
CA GLU A 35 -10.65 1.15 7.06
C GLU A 35 -11.51 1.85 8.14
N CYS A 36 -10.92 2.08 9.32
CA CYS A 36 -11.55 2.69 10.49
C CYS A 36 -10.96 4.08 10.76
N TYR A 37 -11.56 5.14 10.23
CA TYR A 37 -10.99 6.49 10.24
C TYR A 37 -11.40 7.33 11.46
N HIS A 38 -10.48 7.50 12.41
CA HIS A 38 -10.65 8.36 13.59
C HIS A 38 -9.84 9.66 13.47
N HIS A 39 -10.46 10.70 12.90
CA HIS A 39 -9.80 11.98 12.59
C HIS A 39 -9.16 12.69 13.77
N GLU A 40 -9.81 12.67 14.94
CA GLU A 40 -9.27 13.29 16.17
C GLU A 40 -7.94 12.64 16.60
N MET A 41 -7.81 11.33 16.38
CA MET A 41 -6.59 10.60 16.68
C MET A 41 -5.49 10.97 15.67
N PHE A 42 -5.80 11.02 14.37
CA PHE A 42 -4.81 11.44 13.36
C PHE A 42 -4.29 12.86 13.63
N GLN A 43 -5.19 13.81 13.91
CA GLN A 43 -4.84 15.17 14.29
C GLN A 43 -3.94 15.20 15.52
N THR A 44 -4.29 14.41 16.54
CA THR A 44 -3.50 14.32 17.77
C THR A 44 -2.10 13.79 17.51
N THR A 45 -1.99 12.71 16.75
CA THR A 45 -0.70 12.10 16.38
C THR A 45 0.17 13.08 15.59
N PHE A 46 -0.38 13.79 14.61
CA PHE A 46 0.39 14.76 13.80
C PHE A 46 0.85 15.97 14.62
N GLY A 47 0.01 16.47 15.52
CA GLY A 47 0.42 17.52 16.47
C GLY A 47 1.58 17.06 17.37
N MET A 48 1.52 15.84 17.90
CA MET A 48 2.61 15.30 18.72
C MET A 48 3.91 15.07 17.94
N LEU A 49 3.82 14.68 16.66
CA LEU A 49 4.99 14.49 15.80
C LEU A 49 5.74 15.81 15.56
N ALA A 50 5.05 16.94 15.47
CA ALA A 50 5.67 18.25 15.30
C ALA A 50 6.62 18.62 16.46
N ASP A 51 6.31 18.15 17.66
CA ASP A 51 7.10 18.39 18.88
C ASP A 51 8.12 17.28 19.17
N THR A 52 8.16 16.22 18.35
CA THR A 52 9.00 15.03 18.61
C THR A 52 10.27 15.07 17.76
N PRO A 53 11.46 15.28 18.36
CA PRO A 53 12.70 15.53 17.60
C PRO A 53 13.30 14.28 16.95
N LYS A 54 12.90 13.08 17.39
CA LYS A 54 13.40 11.81 16.88
C LYS A 54 12.26 10.81 16.81
N VAL A 55 11.99 10.34 15.60
CA VAL A 55 11.02 9.30 15.28
C VAL A 55 11.75 8.20 14.53
N THR A 56 11.39 6.94 14.77
CA THR A 56 12.02 5.83 14.06
C THR A 56 11.76 5.89 12.55
N ALA A 57 12.69 5.33 11.76
CA ALA A 57 12.58 5.32 10.30
C ALA A 57 11.31 4.59 9.80
N ASP A 58 10.87 3.54 10.51
CA ASP A 58 9.67 2.78 10.16
C ASP A 58 8.38 3.56 10.46
N ALA A 59 8.31 4.23 11.61
CA ALA A 59 7.19 5.12 11.93
C ALA A 59 7.06 6.26 10.90
N LEU A 60 8.16 6.83 10.42
CA LEU A 60 8.10 7.81 9.32
C LEU A 60 7.56 7.20 8.02
N CYS A 61 7.86 5.92 7.74
CA CYS A 61 7.29 5.24 6.59
C CYS A 61 5.78 4.98 6.76
N GLN A 62 5.36 4.54 7.94
CA GLN A 62 3.94 4.36 8.28
C GLN A 62 3.18 5.68 8.22
N LEU A 63 3.77 6.78 8.70
CA LEU A 63 3.19 8.12 8.62
C LEU A 63 2.95 8.54 7.17
N TYR A 64 3.89 8.24 6.28
CA TYR A 64 3.71 8.49 4.84
C TYR A 64 2.58 7.64 4.25
N GLU A 65 2.48 6.36 4.59
CA GLU A 65 1.38 5.49 4.16
C GLU A 65 0.02 5.97 4.71
N VAL A 66 -0.03 6.47 5.96
CA VAL A 66 -1.22 7.09 6.56
C VAL A 66 -1.62 8.35 5.79
N HIS A 67 -0.67 9.21 5.44
CA HIS A 67 -0.92 10.38 4.59
C HIS A 67 -1.55 9.97 3.26
N LEU A 68 -0.95 9.01 2.55
CA LEU A 68 -1.47 8.53 1.28
C LEU A 68 -2.89 7.96 1.39
N ALA A 69 -3.16 7.17 2.44
CA ALA A 69 -4.48 6.62 2.71
C ALA A 69 -5.53 7.72 2.97
N LEU A 70 -5.20 8.71 3.80
CA LEU A 70 -6.11 9.81 4.11
C LEU A 70 -6.35 10.72 2.90
N GLU A 71 -5.34 11.02 2.09
CA GLU A 71 -5.49 11.81 0.86
C GLU A 71 -6.37 11.08 -0.17
N ALA A 72 -6.28 9.76 -0.24
CA ALA A 72 -7.00 8.95 -1.20
C ALA A 72 -8.44 8.61 -0.77
N GLU A 73 -8.68 8.41 0.52
CA GLU A 73 -9.94 7.86 1.02
C GLU A 73 -10.75 8.85 1.88
N GLN A 74 -10.09 9.84 2.48
CA GLN A 74 -10.71 10.81 3.40
C GLN A 74 -10.36 12.26 3.06
N LYS A 75 -10.16 12.56 1.77
CA LYS A 75 -9.60 13.81 1.26
C LYS A 75 -10.21 15.08 1.88
N ASP A 76 -11.54 15.18 1.87
CA ASP A 76 -12.23 16.39 2.31
C ASP A 76 -11.99 16.69 3.79
N ARG A 77 -12.04 15.66 4.64
CA ARG A 77 -11.82 15.81 6.09
C ARG A 77 -10.35 15.91 6.43
N TYR A 78 -9.49 15.23 5.68
CA TYR A 78 -8.05 15.30 5.87
C TYR A 78 -7.48 16.69 5.51
N ALA A 79 -8.10 17.40 4.56
CA ALA A 79 -7.70 18.75 4.17
C ALA A 79 -7.62 19.75 5.35
N GLU A 80 -8.40 19.55 6.42
CA GLU A 80 -8.42 20.42 7.60
C GLU A 80 -7.14 20.35 8.44
N TYR A 81 -6.38 19.27 8.34
CA TYR A 81 -5.19 19.01 9.17
C TYR A 81 -4.09 18.28 8.39
N ARG A 82 -4.06 18.49 7.08
CA ARG A 82 -3.15 17.80 6.16
C ARG A 82 -1.70 18.11 6.52
N ILE A 83 -0.83 17.10 6.36
CA ILE A 83 0.61 17.28 6.51
C ILE A 83 1.09 18.25 5.41
N ASP A 84 1.96 19.19 5.79
CA ASP A 84 2.54 20.16 4.86
C ASP A 84 3.24 19.49 3.67
N SER A 85 3.11 20.08 2.48
CA SER A 85 3.63 19.50 1.22
C SER A 85 5.14 19.25 1.24
N ASP A 86 5.89 20.10 1.93
CA ASP A 86 7.35 19.99 2.05
C ASP A 86 7.74 18.82 2.97
N ALA A 87 6.96 18.62 4.04
CA ALA A 87 7.10 17.47 4.92
C ALA A 87 6.70 16.18 4.18
N VAL A 88 5.62 16.19 3.40
CA VAL A 88 5.21 15.05 2.55
C VAL A 88 6.31 14.67 1.55
N SER A 89 6.93 15.66 0.90
CA SER A 89 8.03 15.42 -0.05
C SER A 89 9.22 14.76 0.64
N SER A 90 9.55 15.25 1.84
CA SER A 90 10.62 14.67 2.67
C SER A 90 10.29 13.25 3.14
N LEU A 91 9.03 12.99 3.50
CA LEU A 91 8.53 11.67 3.86
C LEU A 91 8.58 10.71 2.68
N LEU A 92 8.25 11.15 1.47
CA LEU A 92 8.35 10.34 0.25
C LEU A 92 9.80 9.93 -0.04
N GLU A 93 10.75 10.87 -0.02
CA GLU A 93 12.16 10.53 -0.25
C GLU A 93 12.69 9.58 0.84
N HIS A 94 12.37 9.85 2.11
CA HIS A 94 12.67 8.94 3.21
C HIS A 94 12.05 7.55 2.99
N TYR A 95 10.79 7.48 2.55
CA TYR A 95 10.08 6.24 2.28
C TYR A 95 10.77 5.43 1.16
N LYS A 96 11.21 6.09 0.08
CA LYS A 96 11.93 5.44 -1.02
C LYS A 96 13.24 4.79 -0.54
N ASP A 97 13.94 5.44 0.38
CA ASP A 97 15.24 4.98 0.89
C ASP A 97 15.11 3.92 1.99
N ASN A 98 14.10 4.03 2.84
CA ASN A 98 14.02 3.27 4.09
C ASN A 98 12.98 2.16 4.09
N ARG A 99 11.88 2.29 3.32
CA ARG A 99 10.89 1.22 3.25
C ARG A 99 11.44 0.09 2.37
N LYS A 100 12.08 -0.86 3.05
CA LYS A 100 12.51 -2.14 2.50
C LYS A 100 11.36 -3.12 2.69
N GLU A 101 10.52 -3.27 1.67
CA GLU A 101 9.54 -4.35 1.71
C GLU A 101 10.29 -5.69 1.72
N GLY A 102 10.00 -6.53 2.71
CA GLY A 102 10.44 -7.91 2.71
C GLY A 102 9.98 -8.56 1.41
N ARG A 103 10.79 -9.44 0.83
CA ARG A 103 10.37 -10.20 -0.36
C ARG A 103 9.17 -11.07 0.05
N CYS A 104 7.96 -10.59 -0.21
CA CYS A 104 6.73 -11.31 0.09
C CYS A 104 6.58 -12.56 -0.79
N VAL A 105 7.25 -12.60 -1.95
CA VAL A 105 7.09 -13.63 -2.97
C VAL A 105 8.44 -14.22 -3.35
N SER A 106 8.43 -15.53 -3.65
CA SER A 106 9.62 -16.23 -4.12
C SER A 106 10.10 -15.68 -5.47
N GLU A 107 11.42 -15.52 -5.62
CA GLU A 107 12.03 -15.03 -6.85
C GLU A 107 11.69 -15.91 -8.07
N ARG A 108 11.51 -17.22 -7.84
CA ARG A 108 11.07 -18.18 -8.86
C ARG A 108 9.69 -17.85 -9.41
N VAL A 109 8.69 -17.64 -8.54
CA VAL A 109 7.32 -17.32 -8.98
C VAL A 109 7.29 -15.95 -9.65
N ARG A 110 7.96 -14.95 -9.08
CA ARG A 110 8.04 -13.63 -9.69
C ARG A 110 8.65 -13.68 -11.09
N SER A 111 9.75 -14.42 -11.26
CA SER A 111 10.41 -14.57 -12.57
C SER A 111 9.52 -15.26 -13.60
N ASP A 112 8.70 -16.21 -13.18
CA ASP A 112 7.75 -16.93 -14.02
C ASP A 112 6.53 -16.06 -14.42
N VAL A 113 6.04 -15.22 -13.51
CA VAL A 113 5.03 -14.19 -13.83
C VAL A 113 5.61 -13.16 -14.80
N VAL A 114 6.83 -12.69 -14.57
CA VAL A 114 7.54 -11.74 -15.46
C VAL A 114 7.71 -12.31 -16.86
N SER A 115 8.16 -13.57 -16.99
CA SER A 115 8.35 -14.22 -18.30
C SER A 115 7.03 -14.37 -19.06
N SER A 116 5.97 -14.75 -18.36
CA SER A 116 4.62 -14.88 -18.92
C SER A 116 4.10 -13.52 -19.38
N LEU A 117 4.28 -12.47 -18.57
CA LEU A 117 3.82 -11.12 -18.89
C LEU A 117 4.59 -10.49 -20.05
N LYS A 118 5.91 -10.72 -20.16
CA LYS A 118 6.73 -10.27 -21.31
C LYS A 118 6.22 -10.81 -22.64
N SER A 119 5.59 -11.98 -22.65
CA SER A 119 5.00 -12.56 -23.86
C SER A 119 3.63 -11.97 -24.23
N LEU A 120 3.03 -11.20 -23.33
CA LEU A 120 1.71 -10.59 -23.49
C LEU A 120 1.77 -9.09 -23.76
N VAL A 121 2.79 -8.41 -23.24
CA VAL A 121 2.93 -6.96 -23.34
C VAL A 121 4.02 -6.62 -24.35
N ASP A 122 3.65 -5.84 -25.38
CA ASP A 122 4.62 -5.21 -26.27
C ASP A 122 5.24 -3.98 -25.59
N GLY A 123 6.22 -4.23 -24.70
CA GLY A 123 6.81 -3.20 -23.86
C GLY A 123 7.82 -3.72 -22.83
N THR A 124 8.06 -2.94 -21.79
CA THR A 124 9.02 -3.31 -20.72
C THR A 124 8.28 -3.95 -19.56
N VAL A 125 8.90 -4.96 -18.96
CA VAL A 125 8.41 -5.62 -17.74
C VAL A 125 9.52 -5.62 -16.71
N ASN A 126 9.24 -5.00 -15.56
CA ASN A 126 10.16 -4.81 -14.45
C ASN A 126 9.67 -5.61 -13.24
N SER A 127 10.60 -6.26 -12.54
CA SER A 127 10.36 -6.82 -11.20
C SER A 127 10.70 -5.79 -10.12
N ASN A 128 9.99 -5.81 -8.99
CA ASN A 128 10.20 -4.88 -7.87
C ASN A 128 10.17 -3.42 -8.32
N HIS A 129 9.15 -3.05 -9.08
CA HIS A 129 9.03 -1.71 -9.62
C HIS A 129 8.53 -0.76 -8.53
N ARG A 130 9.22 0.37 -8.37
CA ARG A 130 8.78 1.43 -7.46
C ARG A 130 7.90 2.42 -8.22
N THR A 131 6.69 2.61 -7.73
CA THR A 131 5.69 3.53 -8.31
C THR A 131 6.04 4.98 -8.05
N SER A 132 5.35 5.90 -8.72
CA SER A 132 5.39 7.34 -8.45
C SER A 132 5.08 7.71 -6.98
N LEU A 133 4.28 6.91 -6.27
CA LEU A 133 3.98 7.06 -4.84
C LEU A 133 5.07 6.45 -3.93
N GLY A 134 6.17 5.94 -4.49
CA GLY A 134 7.22 5.27 -3.73
C GLY A 134 6.88 3.85 -3.28
N LEU A 135 5.63 3.40 -3.41
CA LEU A 135 5.21 2.02 -3.10
C LEU A 135 5.89 1.03 -4.06
N LEU A 136 6.29 -0.14 -3.55
CA LEU A 136 6.86 -1.21 -4.36
C LEU A 136 5.73 -2.09 -4.91
N SER A 137 5.92 -2.55 -6.14
CA SER A 137 5.07 -3.56 -6.76
C SER A 137 5.92 -4.73 -7.23
N ASP A 138 5.39 -5.96 -7.07
CA ASP A 138 6.12 -7.19 -7.40
C ASP A 138 6.56 -7.21 -8.87
N VAL A 139 5.64 -6.85 -9.77
CA VAL A 139 5.89 -6.78 -11.21
C VAL A 139 5.15 -5.58 -11.79
N ALA A 140 5.78 -4.82 -12.68
CA ALA A 140 5.12 -3.78 -13.45
C ALA A 140 5.44 -3.91 -14.93
N ALA A 141 4.44 -3.68 -15.78
CA ALA A 141 4.60 -3.68 -17.23
C ALA A 141 4.21 -2.33 -17.83
N LEU A 142 5.10 -1.74 -18.62
CA LEU A 142 4.85 -0.52 -19.38
C LEU A 142 4.47 -0.89 -20.80
N ARG A 143 3.26 -0.51 -21.23
CA ARG A 143 2.89 -0.56 -22.65
C ARG A 143 3.27 0.76 -23.32
N LYS A 144 3.62 0.73 -24.61
CA LYS A 144 3.80 1.96 -25.39
C LYS A 144 2.49 2.75 -25.47
N LYS A 145 2.50 3.96 -24.88
CA LYS A 145 1.44 4.99 -24.83
C LYS A 145 0.15 4.59 -24.08
N SER A 146 0.08 4.76 -22.75
CA SER A 146 -1.03 5.49 -22.10
C SER A 146 -1.03 5.48 -20.57
N SER A 147 -1.42 6.64 -20.02
CA SER A 147 -1.82 7.02 -18.65
C SER A 147 -0.69 7.30 -17.63
N THR A 148 -1.07 7.87 -16.48
CA THR A 148 -0.32 8.80 -15.60
C THR A 148 1.07 8.35 -15.15
N ASP A 149 1.30 7.02 -15.06
CA ASP A 149 2.63 6.39 -14.89
C ASP A 149 2.93 5.39 -16.04
N GLY A 150 1.95 5.07 -16.88
CA GLY A 150 2.06 4.19 -18.04
C GLY A 150 2.09 2.69 -17.71
N TYR A 151 2.35 2.35 -16.45
CA TYR A 151 2.48 0.97 -15.99
C TYR A 151 1.13 0.29 -15.70
N ILE A 152 1.16 -1.03 -15.76
CA ILE A 152 0.21 -1.95 -15.15
C ILE A 152 0.99 -2.67 -14.05
N HIS A 153 0.49 -2.62 -12.84
CA HIS A 153 1.11 -3.23 -11.66
C HIS A 153 0.47 -4.59 -11.41
N LEU A 154 1.28 -5.55 -10.98
CA LEU A 154 0.87 -6.88 -10.58
C LEU A 154 1.42 -7.16 -9.19
N GLU A 155 0.52 -7.39 -8.24
CA GLU A 155 0.85 -7.89 -6.89
C GLU A 155 0.69 -9.41 -6.84
N ILE A 156 1.60 -10.12 -6.18
CA ILE A 156 1.51 -11.57 -6.03
C ILE A 156 1.17 -11.89 -4.57
N ASP A 157 -0.03 -12.43 -4.35
CA ASP A 157 -0.51 -12.85 -3.04
C ASP A 157 0.11 -14.21 -2.67
N SER A 158 1.08 -14.19 -1.76
CA SER A 158 1.79 -15.38 -1.28
C SER A 158 1.24 -15.86 0.07
N ALA A 159 1.77 -16.97 0.56
CA ALA A 159 1.50 -17.43 1.92
C ALA A 159 1.92 -16.42 3.03
N LEU A 160 2.74 -15.42 2.71
CA LEU A 160 3.15 -14.37 3.66
C LEU A 160 2.20 -13.17 3.68
N THR A 161 1.45 -12.95 2.61
CA THR A 161 0.47 -11.85 2.51
C THR A 161 -0.96 -12.35 2.64
N LEU A 162 -1.17 -13.66 2.78
CA LEU A 162 -2.46 -14.27 3.00
C LEU A 162 -2.58 -14.76 4.44
N VAL A 163 -3.61 -14.31 5.13
CA VAL A 163 -3.96 -14.71 6.50
C VAL A 163 -5.29 -15.45 6.51
N ARG A 164 -5.46 -16.41 7.43
CA ARG A 164 -6.71 -17.15 7.58
C ARG A 164 -7.77 -16.23 8.18
N ALA A 165 -8.95 -16.18 7.56
CA ALA A 165 -10.08 -15.49 8.15
C ALA A 165 -10.59 -16.27 9.36
N LEU A 166 -10.78 -15.59 10.50
CA LEU A 166 -11.24 -16.23 11.74
C LEU A 166 -12.74 -16.56 11.70
N ASP A 167 -13.53 -15.78 10.95
CA ASP A 167 -15.00 -15.83 10.96
C ASP A 167 -15.61 -16.48 9.70
N GLN A 168 -14.79 -17.06 8.82
CA GLN A 168 -15.25 -17.73 7.59
C GLN A 168 -14.88 -19.22 7.63
N ASP A 169 -15.43 -20.01 6.69
CA ASP A 169 -15.08 -21.42 6.51
C ASP A 169 -13.57 -21.65 6.63
N GLU A 170 -13.15 -22.79 7.18
CA GLU A 170 -11.76 -23.07 7.57
C GLU A 170 -10.70 -22.87 6.46
N SER A 171 -11.13 -22.75 5.20
CA SER A 171 -10.28 -22.55 4.02
C SER A 171 -10.21 -21.11 3.51
N ALA A 172 -10.97 -20.18 4.07
CA ALA A 172 -11.02 -18.80 3.62
C ALA A 172 -9.76 -18.02 4.04
N THR A 173 -9.12 -17.38 3.07
CA THR A 173 -7.94 -16.53 3.27
C THR A 173 -8.21 -15.11 2.78
N VAL A 174 -7.70 -14.14 3.52
CA VAL A 174 -7.76 -12.71 3.21
C VAL A 174 -6.35 -12.14 3.12
N VAL A 175 -6.20 -11.01 2.45
CA VAL A 175 -4.91 -10.33 2.34
C VAL A 175 -4.60 -9.63 3.66
N ASP A 176 -3.36 -9.73 4.11
CA ASP A 176 -2.84 -9.04 5.30
C ASP A 176 -3.12 -7.53 5.22
N GLY A 177 -3.42 -6.91 6.37
CA GLY A 177 -3.86 -5.52 6.46
C GLY A 177 -2.89 -4.53 5.80
N GLY A 178 -1.58 -4.75 5.92
CA GLY A 178 -0.59 -3.87 5.31
C GLY A 178 -0.52 -3.99 3.78
N ALA A 179 -0.57 -5.22 3.27
CA ALA A 179 -0.62 -5.46 1.83
C ALA A 179 -1.95 -4.95 1.22
N ALA A 180 -3.06 -5.14 1.93
CA ALA A 180 -4.37 -4.63 1.54
C ALA A 180 -4.40 -3.09 1.51
N LEU A 181 -3.85 -2.42 2.54
CA LEU A 181 -3.76 -0.96 2.60
C LEU A 181 -3.01 -0.38 1.39
N ARG A 182 -1.80 -0.87 1.10
CA ARG A 182 -1.01 -0.39 -0.04
C ARG A 182 -1.71 -0.61 -1.37
N ARG A 183 -2.36 -1.76 -1.54
CA ARG A 183 -3.19 -2.08 -2.72
C ARG A 183 -4.32 -1.07 -2.89
N ARG A 184 -5.03 -0.74 -1.81
CA ARG A 184 -6.09 0.30 -1.83
C ARG A 184 -5.52 1.67 -2.17
N ILE A 185 -4.40 2.08 -1.54
CA ILE A 185 -3.72 3.35 -1.84
C ILE A 185 -3.42 3.46 -3.34
N MET A 186 -2.80 2.42 -3.93
CA MET A 186 -2.51 2.40 -5.37
C MET A 186 -3.77 2.56 -6.22
N GLN A 187 -4.80 1.75 -5.96
CA GLN A 187 -6.04 1.78 -6.72
C GLN A 187 -6.77 3.12 -6.63
N LYS A 188 -6.87 3.69 -5.43
CA LYS A 188 -7.53 4.98 -5.18
C LYS A 188 -6.78 6.16 -5.78
N ASN A 189 -5.47 6.05 -5.96
CA ASN A 189 -4.65 7.01 -6.69
C ASN A 189 -4.61 6.77 -8.22
N GLY A 190 -5.46 5.87 -8.74
CA GLY A 190 -5.63 5.65 -10.16
C GLY A 190 -4.56 4.78 -10.81
N LEU A 191 -3.77 4.03 -10.03
CA LEU A 191 -2.83 3.06 -10.58
C LEU A 191 -3.59 1.81 -11.02
N ARG A 192 -3.24 1.29 -12.21
CA ARG A 192 -3.82 0.06 -12.75
C ARG A 192 -3.15 -1.14 -12.10
N LEU A 193 -3.92 -1.93 -11.36
CA LEU A 193 -3.39 -3.00 -10.54
C LEU A 193 -4.23 -4.27 -10.63
N VAL A 194 -3.57 -5.41 -10.84
CA VAL A 194 -4.16 -6.75 -10.68
C VAL A 194 -3.39 -7.54 -9.63
N ALA A 195 -4.07 -8.50 -9.01
CA ALA A 195 -3.45 -9.42 -8.05
C ALA A 195 -3.45 -10.84 -8.62
N VAL A 196 -2.38 -11.59 -8.35
CA VAL A 196 -2.23 -13.00 -8.71
C VAL A 196 -1.99 -13.80 -7.44
N ARG A 197 -2.79 -14.82 -7.16
CA ARG A 197 -2.53 -15.72 -6.04
C ARG A 197 -1.44 -16.72 -6.40
N GLU A 198 -0.44 -16.86 -5.55
CA GLU A 198 0.68 -17.78 -5.78
C GLU A 198 0.22 -19.24 -5.87
N SER A 199 -0.77 -19.64 -5.06
CA SER A 199 -1.34 -20.99 -5.09
C SER A 199 -2.01 -21.31 -6.42
N GLU A 200 -2.81 -20.38 -6.93
CA GLU A 200 -3.48 -20.49 -8.23
C GLU A 200 -2.45 -20.52 -9.35
N TRP A 201 -1.45 -19.64 -9.32
CA TRP A 201 -0.38 -19.59 -10.31
C TRP A 201 0.40 -20.89 -10.43
N ARG A 202 0.72 -21.51 -9.29
CA ARG A 202 1.45 -22.78 -9.22
C ARG A 202 0.61 -23.97 -9.70
N GLY A 203 -0.72 -23.86 -9.64
CA GLY A 203 -1.64 -24.89 -10.13
C GLY A 203 -1.85 -24.90 -11.65
N LEU A 204 -1.27 -23.94 -12.39
CA LEU A 204 -1.38 -23.87 -13.84
C LEU A 204 -0.29 -24.73 -14.51
N ASP A 205 -0.72 -25.66 -15.36
CA ASP A 205 0.13 -26.75 -15.87
C ASP A 205 1.21 -26.27 -16.85
N ASP A 206 0.91 -25.25 -17.67
CA ASP A 206 1.81 -24.78 -18.72
C ASP A 206 1.80 -23.27 -18.95
N THR A 207 2.72 -22.79 -19.79
CA THR A 207 2.84 -21.37 -20.16
C THR A 207 1.61 -20.85 -20.92
N LYS A 208 0.86 -21.71 -21.63
CA LYS A 208 -0.36 -21.29 -22.33
C LYS A 208 -1.47 -20.97 -21.33
N GLU A 209 -1.64 -21.79 -20.30
CA GLU A 209 -2.62 -21.56 -19.23
C GLU A 209 -2.27 -20.32 -18.40
N LYS A 210 -1.00 -20.16 -18.02
CA LYS A 210 -0.49 -18.95 -17.34
C LYS A 210 -0.76 -17.68 -18.12
N ARG A 211 -0.52 -17.70 -19.43
CA ARG A 211 -0.84 -16.56 -20.31
C ARG A 211 -2.34 -16.30 -20.39
N ARG A 212 -3.17 -17.34 -20.53
CA ARG A 212 -4.63 -17.21 -20.55
C ARG A 212 -5.14 -16.60 -19.24
N HIS A 213 -4.61 -17.05 -18.11
CA HIS A 213 -4.94 -16.54 -16.79
C HIS A 213 -4.55 -15.06 -16.64
N LEU A 214 -3.30 -14.69 -16.96
CA LEU A 214 -2.88 -13.28 -16.96
C LEU A 214 -3.72 -12.41 -17.89
N LYS A 215 -4.04 -12.88 -19.11
CA LYS A 215 -4.92 -12.15 -20.03
C LYS A 215 -6.29 -11.88 -19.40
N SER A 216 -6.88 -12.88 -18.73
CA SER A 216 -8.17 -12.72 -18.04
C SER A 216 -8.10 -11.65 -16.95
N LEU A 217 -7.02 -11.63 -16.16
CA LEU A 217 -6.84 -10.62 -15.11
C LEU A 217 -6.65 -9.22 -15.71
N LEU A 218 -5.82 -9.11 -16.74
CA LEU A 218 -5.57 -7.83 -17.41
C LEU A 218 -6.82 -7.28 -18.11
N ALA A 219 -7.67 -8.15 -18.66
CA ALA A 219 -8.95 -7.74 -19.25
C ALA A 219 -9.91 -7.10 -18.23
N ALA A 220 -9.81 -7.46 -16.95
CA ALA A 220 -10.62 -6.84 -15.89
C ALA A 220 -10.27 -5.35 -15.65
N LEU A 221 -9.11 -4.90 -16.15
CA LEU A 221 -8.71 -3.50 -16.12
C LEU A 221 -9.26 -2.67 -17.30
N GLY A 222 -10.06 -3.26 -18.20
CA GLY A 222 -10.56 -2.63 -19.43
C GLY A 222 -9.70 -2.97 -20.67
N ASP A 223 -9.69 -2.10 -21.69
CA ASP A 223 -8.94 -2.23 -22.97
C ASP A 223 -7.42 -2.15 -22.78
N VAL A 224 -6.88 -3.00 -21.91
CA VAL A 224 -5.46 -3.14 -21.64
C VAL A 224 -4.79 -4.04 -22.67
N LEU A 225 -5.55 -4.94 -23.30
CA LEU A 225 -5.08 -5.96 -24.24
C LEU A 225 -5.49 -5.75 -25.70
N GLU A 226 -6.34 -4.77 -26.00
CA GLU A 226 -6.65 -4.37 -27.39
C GLU A 226 -5.63 -3.38 -27.94
#